data_AF-A0A1S4FYQ2-F1
#
_entry.id   AF-A0A1S4FYQ2-F1
#
_cell.length_a   1.000
_cell.length_b   1.000
_cell.length_c   1.000
_cell.angle_alpha   90.00
_cell.angle_beta   90.00
_cell.angle_gamma   90.00
#
_symmetry.space_group_name_H-M   'P 1'
#
loop_
_entity.id
_entity.type
_entity.pdbx_description
1 polymer ?
#
loop_
_entity_poly.entity_id
_entity_poly.type
_entity_poly.pdbx_seq_one_letter_code
_entity_poly.pdbx_strand_id
1 'polypeptide(L)'
;MFATTIVIVALVCLATAFPSDERTRIVNGETAAPGQFPYQAILKIQLPQGRALCGGSLLNERWVLTAGHCTQGATSFEVTLGAVDLDNVSGDGRIVLNATEYYRHEKYNPLFASNDVAVIRLPEPVQFNDRVQPVSLPSGSDSYADRKVIVSGWGLQQNGGTVAQKLQFAPLKVITNLKCMKTYSPLVIKKTTVCAQGGEKQSPCNGDSGGPLVLEGGFVQVGVVSFGHGTGCERGLPGAFARVTSFVDWIKQKTGL
;
A
#
# COMPACT_ATOMS: atom_id res chain seq x y z
N MET A 1 -64.07 -45.02 2.88
CA MET A 1 -62.60 -45.16 2.86
C MET A 1 -62.07 -44.25 1.78
N PHE A 2 -61.66 -43.03 2.14
CA PHE A 2 -61.13 -42.05 1.19
C PHE A 2 -59.60 -42.09 1.23
N ALA A 3 -58.96 -42.41 0.11
CA ALA A 3 -57.51 -42.36 -0.04
C ALA A 3 -57.14 -41.06 -0.76
N THR A 4 -56.51 -40.14 -0.02
CA THR A 4 -56.07 -38.84 -0.50
C THR A 4 -54.75 -38.98 -1.24
N THR A 5 -54.70 -38.65 -2.53
CA THR A 5 -53.47 -38.58 -3.31
C THR A 5 -52.74 -37.28 -2.98
N ILE A 6 -51.51 -37.37 -2.44
CA ILE A 6 -50.64 -36.22 -2.19
C ILE A 6 -49.77 -36.01 -3.43
N VAL A 7 -49.91 -34.85 -4.08
CA VAL A 7 -49.01 -34.40 -5.16
C VAL A 7 -47.88 -33.60 -4.53
N ILE A 8 -46.65 -34.11 -4.61
CA ILE A 8 -45.44 -33.39 -4.19
C ILE A 8 -44.95 -32.58 -5.39
N VAL A 9 -45.10 -31.25 -5.32
CA VAL A 9 -44.48 -30.33 -6.28
C VAL A 9 -43.05 -30.07 -5.81
N ALA A 10 -42.08 -30.65 -6.51
CA ALA A 10 -40.66 -30.36 -6.30
C ALA A 10 -40.35 -28.97 -6.89
N LEU A 11 -40.15 -27.98 -6.02
CA LEU A 11 -39.68 -26.66 -6.40
C LEU A 11 -38.18 -26.76 -6.70
N VAL A 12 -37.82 -26.88 -7.99
CA VAL A 12 -36.43 -26.77 -8.42
C VAL A 12 -36.05 -25.30 -8.42
N CYS A 13 -35.47 -24.82 -7.31
CA CYS A 13 -34.74 -23.56 -7.31
C CYS A 13 -33.50 -23.73 -8.19
N LEU A 14 -33.56 -23.24 -9.44
CA LEU A 14 -32.35 -22.94 -10.20
C LEU A 14 -31.65 -21.78 -9.50
N ALA A 15 -30.78 -22.11 -8.55
CA ALA A 15 -29.76 -21.17 -8.09
C ALA A 15 -28.83 -20.92 -9.27
N THR A 16 -28.99 -19.78 -9.93
CA THR A 16 -27.96 -19.26 -10.83
C THR A 16 -26.74 -18.96 -9.97
N ALA A 17 -25.76 -19.87 -9.98
CA ALA A 17 -24.45 -19.59 -9.44
C ALA A 17 -23.83 -18.47 -10.28
N PHE A 18 -23.82 -17.25 -9.73
CA PHE A 18 -22.92 -16.23 -10.24
C PHE A 18 -21.49 -16.75 -10.04
N PRO A 19 -20.65 -16.78 -11.07
CA PRO A 19 -19.25 -17.10 -10.88
C PRO A 19 -18.67 -16.02 -9.95
N SER A 20 -18.37 -16.38 -8.71
CA SER A 20 -17.52 -15.59 -7.84
C SER A 20 -16.13 -15.58 -8.47
N ASP A 21 -15.70 -14.42 -8.95
CA ASP A 21 -14.36 -14.21 -9.48
C ASP A 21 -13.33 -14.53 -8.36
N GLU A 22 -12.73 -15.72 -8.40
CA GLU A 22 -11.75 -16.20 -7.41
C GLU A 22 -10.37 -15.50 -7.56
N ARG A 23 -10.29 -14.18 -7.45
CA ARG A 23 -9.00 -13.47 -7.41
C ARG A 23 -9.05 -12.22 -6.55
N THR A 24 -8.74 -12.33 -5.27
CA THR A 24 -8.51 -11.17 -4.40
C THR A 24 -7.10 -11.21 -3.79
N ARG A 25 -6.30 -10.18 -4.12
CA ARG A 25 -4.89 -9.95 -3.78
C ARG A 25 -4.77 -8.57 -3.08
N ILE A 26 -3.68 -8.28 -2.32
CA ILE A 26 -3.81 -7.81 -0.91
C ILE A 26 -4.67 -8.85 -0.16
N VAL A 27 -4.38 -9.23 1.08
CA VAL A 27 -5.22 -10.25 1.73
C VAL A 27 -6.68 -9.78 1.71
N ASN A 28 -7.53 -10.43 0.92
CA ASN A 28 -8.91 -10.02 0.65
C ASN A 28 -9.09 -8.59 0.09
N GLY A 29 -8.17 -8.13 -0.77
CA GLY A 29 -8.29 -6.84 -1.48
C GLY A 29 -8.89 -6.93 -2.88
N GLU A 30 -9.18 -5.77 -3.45
CA GLU A 30 -9.79 -5.61 -4.77
C GLU A 30 -8.75 -5.20 -5.83
N THR A 31 -8.96 -5.62 -7.08
CA THR A 31 -8.10 -5.22 -8.20
C THR A 31 -8.38 -3.78 -8.61
N ALA A 32 -7.33 -2.96 -8.69
CA ALA A 32 -7.45 -1.57 -9.10
C ALA A 32 -7.72 -1.43 -10.62
N ALA A 33 -8.54 -0.46 -10.98
CA ALA A 33 -8.72 -0.01 -12.35
C ALA A 33 -7.54 0.89 -12.80
N PRO A 34 -7.24 0.98 -14.11
CA PRO A 34 -6.27 1.94 -14.64
C PRO A 34 -6.61 3.37 -14.22
N GLY A 35 -5.62 4.08 -13.66
CA GLY A 35 -5.78 5.46 -13.18
C GLY A 35 -6.53 5.62 -11.85
N GLN A 36 -6.96 4.53 -11.20
CA GLN A 36 -7.65 4.61 -9.91
C GLN A 36 -6.76 5.18 -8.78
N PHE A 37 -5.46 4.84 -8.82
CA PHE A 37 -4.44 5.34 -7.89
C PHE A 37 -3.28 5.95 -8.67
N PRO A 38 -3.45 7.14 -9.26
CA PRO A 38 -2.51 7.71 -10.23
C PRO A 38 -1.18 8.17 -9.61
N TYR A 39 -1.09 8.20 -8.28
CA TYR A 39 0.13 8.46 -7.54
C TYR A 39 0.98 7.21 -7.30
N GLN A 40 0.42 6.01 -7.50
CA GLN A 40 1.08 4.77 -7.13
C GLN A 40 2.35 4.54 -7.96
N ALA A 41 3.46 4.25 -7.29
CA ALA A 41 4.73 3.89 -7.91
C ALA A 41 5.09 2.43 -7.60
N ILE A 42 5.65 1.74 -8.59
CA ILE A 42 6.39 0.49 -8.41
C ILE A 42 7.87 0.85 -8.28
N LEU A 43 8.54 0.32 -7.25
CA LEU A 43 9.96 0.47 -7.03
C LEU A 43 10.63 -0.90 -7.14
N LYS A 44 11.27 -1.18 -8.28
CA LYS A 44 12.18 -2.31 -8.39
C LYS A 44 13.58 -1.83 -7.98
N ILE A 45 14.03 -2.31 -6.84
CA ILE A 45 15.25 -1.85 -6.17
C ILE A 45 16.40 -2.78 -6.51
N GLN A 46 17.48 -2.21 -7.05
CA GLN A 46 18.73 -2.94 -7.24
C GLN A 46 19.56 -2.86 -5.96
N LEU A 47 20.02 -4.02 -5.48
CA LEU A 47 20.89 -4.17 -4.32
C LEU A 47 22.23 -4.77 -4.78
N PRO A 48 23.31 -4.67 -3.98
CA PRO A 48 24.58 -5.33 -4.27
C PRO A 48 24.44 -6.84 -4.47
N GLN A 49 23.51 -7.47 -3.75
CA GLN A 49 23.23 -8.89 -3.82
C GLN A 49 21.72 -9.12 -3.93
N GLY A 50 21.21 -9.07 -5.16
CA GLY A 50 19.80 -9.35 -5.46
C GLY A 50 18.97 -8.11 -5.77
N ARG A 51 17.66 -8.25 -5.62
CA ARG A 51 16.67 -7.21 -5.92
C ARG A 51 15.57 -7.23 -4.87
N ALA A 52 14.93 -6.10 -4.66
CA ALA A 52 13.75 -5.98 -3.83
C ALA A 52 12.62 -5.27 -4.58
N LEU A 53 11.39 -5.47 -4.10
CA LEU A 53 10.20 -4.79 -4.60
C LEU A 53 9.59 -3.99 -3.46
N CYS A 54 9.35 -2.70 -3.70
CA CYS A 54 8.58 -1.83 -2.84
C CYS A 54 7.55 -1.05 -3.66
N GLY A 55 6.60 -0.45 -2.97
CA GLY A 55 5.77 0.62 -3.48
C GLY A 55 6.36 2.00 -3.17
N GLY A 56 5.76 3.01 -3.79
CA GLY A 56 5.94 4.40 -3.45
C GLY A 56 4.75 5.23 -3.90
N SER A 57 4.83 6.53 -3.67
CA SER A 57 3.82 7.49 -4.13
C SER A 57 4.46 8.76 -4.68
N LEU A 58 3.99 9.20 -5.84
CA LEU A 58 4.44 10.43 -6.48
C LEU A 58 3.98 11.65 -5.66
N LEU A 59 4.90 12.51 -5.26
CA LEU A 59 4.62 13.75 -4.52
C LEU A 59 4.48 14.97 -5.43
N ASN A 60 5.25 15.00 -6.52
CA ASN A 60 5.20 16.00 -7.58
C ASN A 60 5.88 15.44 -8.84
N GLU A 61 6.23 16.29 -9.80
CA GLU A 61 6.85 15.88 -11.06
C GLU A 61 8.20 15.15 -10.86
N ARG A 62 8.85 15.26 -9.69
CA ARG A 62 10.23 14.79 -9.49
C ARG A 62 10.45 13.93 -8.26
N TRP A 63 9.54 13.87 -7.31
CA TRP A 63 9.77 13.19 -6.03
C TRP A 63 8.79 12.06 -5.79
N VAL A 64 9.31 10.92 -5.35
CA VAL A 64 8.53 9.77 -4.91
C VAL A 64 8.79 9.54 -3.42
N LEU A 65 7.72 9.44 -2.63
CA LEU A 65 7.75 9.04 -1.22
C LEU A 65 7.74 7.51 -1.10
N THR A 66 8.54 6.97 -0.20
CA THR A 66 8.58 5.53 0.11
C THR A 66 9.09 5.30 1.54
N ALA A 67 9.25 4.04 1.94
CA ALA A 67 9.79 3.67 3.25
C ALA A 67 11.32 3.78 3.29
N GLY A 68 11.86 4.08 4.46
CA GLY A 68 13.29 4.14 4.70
C GLY A 68 13.97 2.79 4.42
N HIS A 69 13.37 1.70 4.86
CA HIS A 69 13.90 0.34 4.69
C HIS A 69 14.02 -0.07 3.22
N CYS A 70 13.16 0.45 2.33
CA CYS A 70 13.24 0.22 0.89
C CYS A 70 14.51 0.79 0.24
N THR A 71 15.18 1.74 0.91
CA THR A 71 16.42 2.35 0.41
C THR A 71 17.69 1.78 1.05
N GLN A 72 17.56 0.81 1.95
CA GLN A 72 18.69 0.26 2.68
C GLN A 72 19.58 -0.59 1.75
N GLY A 73 20.78 -0.09 1.47
CA GLY A 73 21.71 -0.73 0.54
C GLY A 73 21.31 -0.61 -0.94
N ALA A 74 20.31 0.21 -1.27
CA ALA A 74 19.89 0.43 -2.65
C ALA A 74 20.99 1.12 -3.47
N THR A 75 21.28 0.57 -4.65
CA THR A 75 22.19 1.17 -5.63
C THR A 75 21.45 1.97 -6.69
N SER A 76 20.26 1.51 -7.08
CA SER A 76 19.36 2.22 -7.99
C SER A 76 17.91 1.75 -7.83
N PHE A 77 16.99 2.54 -8.38
CA PHE A 77 15.55 2.28 -8.37
C PHE A 77 15.02 2.40 -9.80
N GLU A 78 14.49 1.31 -10.36
CA GLU A 78 13.58 1.41 -11.49
C GLU A 78 12.21 1.81 -10.94
N VAL A 79 11.85 3.07 -11.17
CA VAL A 79 10.59 3.67 -10.76
C VAL A 79 9.61 3.59 -11.92
N THR A 80 8.49 2.90 -11.72
CA THR A 80 7.41 2.83 -12.71
C THR A 80 6.16 3.54 -12.20
N LEU A 81 5.59 4.42 -13.01
CA LEU A 81 4.36 5.18 -12.75
C LEU A 81 3.31 4.89 -13.81
N GLY A 82 2.03 4.99 -13.44
CA GLY A 82 0.90 4.81 -14.36
C GLY A 82 0.61 3.35 -14.75
N ALA A 83 1.23 2.39 -14.09
CA ALA A 83 1.03 0.96 -14.31
C ALA A 83 -0.03 0.39 -13.35
N VAL A 84 -0.82 -0.56 -13.85
CA VAL A 84 -1.63 -1.48 -13.02
C VAL A 84 -0.99 -2.86 -12.99
N ASP A 85 -0.49 -3.32 -14.13
CA ASP A 85 0.13 -4.64 -14.23
C ASP A 85 1.63 -4.56 -13.92
N LEU A 86 2.14 -5.46 -13.08
CA LEU A 86 3.52 -5.46 -12.64
C LEU A 86 4.49 -5.83 -13.77
N ASP A 87 4.12 -6.82 -14.59
CA ASP A 87 5.01 -7.48 -15.55
C ASP A 87 4.66 -7.20 -17.02
N ASN A 88 3.45 -6.68 -17.32
CA ASN A 88 3.08 -6.33 -18.69
C ASN A 88 3.67 -4.98 -19.14
N VAL A 89 4.90 -5.01 -19.64
CA VAL A 89 5.70 -3.81 -19.95
C VAL A 89 5.35 -3.13 -21.28
N SER A 90 4.45 -3.70 -22.10
CA SER A 90 4.16 -3.16 -23.44
C SER A 90 2.76 -2.52 -23.55
N GLY A 91 2.73 -1.29 -24.08
CA GLY A 91 1.50 -0.67 -24.61
C GLY A 91 0.55 -0.02 -23.60
N ASP A 92 0.87 0.07 -22.31
CA ASP A 92 -0.01 0.71 -21.32
C ASP A 92 0.32 2.19 -21.03
N GLY A 93 1.36 2.74 -21.67
CA GLY A 93 1.76 4.13 -21.52
C GLY A 93 2.40 4.47 -20.17
N ARG A 94 2.85 3.46 -19.41
CA ARG A 94 3.60 3.67 -18.16
C ARG A 94 4.87 4.48 -18.39
N ILE A 95 5.27 5.23 -17.37
CA ILE A 95 6.56 5.93 -17.33
C ILE A 95 7.52 5.08 -16.52
N VAL A 96 8.70 4.78 -17.06
CA VAL A 96 9.76 4.02 -16.38
C VAL A 96 11.03 4.85 -16.34
N LEU A 97 11.54 5.11 -15.14
CA LEU A 97 12.72 5.93 -14.90
C LEU A 97 13.69 5.20 -13.99
N ASN A 98 14.99 5.35 -14.22
CA ASN A 98 16.01 4.83 -13.32
C ASN A 98 16.57 5.96 -12.44
N ALA A 99 16.34 5.89 -11.14
CA ALA A 99 16.77 6.87 -10.15
C ALA A 99 17.91 6.31 -9.28
N THR A 100 18.86 7.17 -8.93
CA THR A 100 19.98 6.84 -8.02
C THR A 100 20.08 7.80 -6.83
N GLU A 101 19.44 8.98 -6.92
CA GLU A 101 19.43 9.98 -5.85
C GLU A 101 18.22 9.75 -4.94
N TYR A 102 18.49 9.59 -3.65
CA TYR A 102 17.47 9.40 -2.62
C TYR A 102 17.94 9.96 -1.29
N TYR A 103 16.97 10.31 -0.43
CA TYR A 103 17.19 10.72 0.94
C TYR A 103 16.40 9.80 1.85
N ARG A 104 17.10 9.00 2.64
CA ARG A 104 16.50 8.27 3.76
C ARG A 104 16.52 9.16 4.99
N HIS A 105 15.45 9.14 5.79
CA HIS A 105 15.41 9.89 7.03
C HIS A 105 16.63 9.57 7.91
N GLU A 106 17.34 10.59 8.38
CA GLU A 106 18.64 10.46 9.05
C GLU A 106 18.56 9.69 10.36
N LYS A 107 17.37 9.72 10.99
CA LYS A 107 17.05 8.99 12.22
C LYS A 107 16.33 7.66 11.97
N TYR A 108 16.31 7.14 10.75
CA TYR A 108 15.77 5.81 10.49
C TYR A 108 16.51 4.77 11.33
N ASN A 109 15.76 3.95 12.07
CA ASN A 109 16.32 2.87 12.87
C ASN A 109 15.65 1.54 12.49
N PRO A 110 16.39 0.60 11.87
CA PRO A 110 15.83 -0.67 11.41
C PRO A 110 15.40 -1.60 12.55
N LEU A 111 15.99 -1.48 13.75
CA LEU A 111 15.64 -2.33 14.89
C LEU A 111 14.21 -2.05 15.40
N PHE A 112 13.77 -0.80 15.30
CA PHE A 112 12.46 -0.35 15.78
C PHE A 112 11.51 0.07 14.65
N ALA A 113 11.93 -0.09 13.39
CA ALA A 113 11.23 0.43 12.21
C ALA A 113 10.77 1.90 12.39
N SER A 114 11.57 2.69 13.11
CA SER A 114 11.20 4.07 13.46
C SER A 114 11.78 5.04 12.44
N ASN A 115 11.03 6.12 12.15
CA ASN A 115 11.36 7.09 11.10
C ASN A 115 11.57 6.42 9.74
N ASP A 116 10.73 5.43 9.44
CA ASP A 116 10.80 4.62 8.23
C ASP A 116 10.21 5.34 7.02
N VAL A 117 10.89 6.41 6.60
CA VAL A 117 10.52 7.23 5.46
C VAL A 117 11.75 7.58 4.63
N ALA A 118 11.56 7.63 3.31
CA ALA A 118 12.55 8.11 2.35
C ALA A 118 11.86 8.82 1.18
N VAL A 119 12.61 9.67 0.50
CA VAL A 119 12.21 10.25 -0.79
C VAL A 119 13.23 9.89 -1.86
N ILE A 120 12.75 9.57 -3.06
CA ILE A 120 13.56 9.25 -4.24
C ILE A 120 13.37 10.37 -5.25
N ARG A 121 14.48 10.89 -5.79
CA ARG A 121 14.47 11.92 -6.82
C ARG A 121 14.51 11.27 -8.20
N LEU A 122 13.50 11.58 -9.02
CA LEU A 122 13.48 11.19 -10.43
C LEU A 122 14.56 11.96 -11.21
N PRO A 123 15.23 11.32 -12.18
CA PRO A 123 16.29 11.95 -12.98
C PRO A 123 15.75 13.11 -13.81
N GLU A 124 14.49 13.03 -14.24
CA GLU A 124 13.77 14.03 -15.02
C GLU A 124 12.34 14.21 -14.51
N PRO A 125 11.69 15.36 -14.77
CA PRO A 125 10.34 15.59 -14.31
C PRO A 125 9.35 14.80 -15.18
N VAL A 126 8.37 14.17 -14.56
CA VAL A 126 7.29 13.45 -15.26
C VAL A 126 6.17 14.39 -15.67
N GLN A 127 5.53 14.09 -16.80
CA GLN A 127 4.31 14.77 -17.23
C GLN A 127 3.09 14.11 -16.59
N PHE A 128 2.23 14.92 -15.99
CA PHE A 128 0.99 14.43 -15.42
C PHE A 128 -0.04 14.09 -16.50
N ASN A 129 -0.83 13.05 -16.25
CA ASN A 129 -1.92 12.60 -17.11
C ASN A 129 -2.96 11.83 -16.27
N ASP A 130 -3.96 11.22 -16.90
CA ASP A 130 -5.05 10.52 -16.20
C ASP A 130 -4.58 9.32 -15.34
N ARG A 131 -3.35 8.85 -15.53
CA ARG A 131 -2.74 7.70 -14.81
C ARG A 131 -1.55 8.09 -13.94
N VAL A 132 -1.05 9.32 -14.05
CA VAL A 132 0.12 9.83 -13.34
C VAL A 132 -0.22 11.19 -12.74
N GLN A 133 -0.47 11.21 -11.44
CA GLN A 133 -0.81 12.42 -10.67
C GLN A 133 -0.18 12.34 -9.28
N PRO A 134 0.19 13.47 -8.68
CA PRO A 134 0.74 13.48 -7.33
C PRO A 134 -0.32 13.18 -6.28
N VAL A 135 0.12 12.58 -5.18
CA VAL A 135 -0.63 12.54 -3.91
C VAL A 135 -0.36 13.82 -3.13
N SER A 136 -1.33 14.27 -2.36
CA SER A 136 -1.20 15.41 -1.46
C SER A 136 -0.60 15.00 -0.12
N LEU A 137 0.33 15.81 0.37
CA LEU A 137 0.79 15.72 1.75
C LEU A 137 -0.32 16.18 2.72
N PRO A 138 -0.43 15.55 3.89
CA PRO A 138 -1.39 15.95 4.90
C PRO A 138 -0.94 17.24 5.60
N SER A 139 -1.88 17.93 6.25
CA SER A 139 -1.60 19.09 7.09
C SER A 139 -2.16 18.89 8.50
N GLY A 140 -1.67 19.70 9.44
CA GLY A 140 -2.12 19.69 10.83
C GLY A 140 -1.64 18.46 11.63
N SER A 141 -2.40 18.13 12.67
CA SER A 141 -2.03 17.15 13.70
C SER A 141 -3.12 16.10 13.95
N ASP A 142 -4.00 15.86 12.96
CA ASP A 142 -5.07 14.86 13.06
C ASP A 142 -4.49 13.48 13.39
N SER A 143 -5.11 12.82 14.36
CA SER A 143 -4.78 11.44 14.72
C SER A 143 -5.20 10.45 13.63
N TYR A 144 -6.18 10.84 12.82
CA TYR A 144 -6.93 10.06 11.84
C TYR A 144 -7.74 8.90 12.44
N ALA A 145 -7.83 8.79 13.77
CA ALA A 145 -8.56 7.70 14.42
C ALA A 145 -9.97 7.55 13.87
N ASP A 146 -10.36 6.30 13.61
CA ASP A 146 -11.65 5.92 13.03
C ASP A 146 -11.93 6.40 11.60
N ARG A 147 -11.00 7.10 10.95
CA ARG A 147 -11.13 7.45 9.53
C ARG A 147 -10.87 6.23 8.65
N LYS A 148 -11.64 6.14 7.57
CA LYS A 148 -11.42 5.17 6.50
C LYS A 148 -10.26 5.61 5.62
N VAL A 149 -9.43 4.63 5.27
CA VAL A 149 -8.21 4.80 4.48
C VAL A 149 -8.09 3.65 3.49
N ILE A 150 -7.43 3.89 2.38
CA ILE A 150 -7.10 2.89 1.37
C ILE A 150 -5.60 2.63 1.41
N VAL A 151 -5.21 1.36 1.47
CA VAL A 151 -3.85 0.92 1.17
C VAL A 151 -3.84 0.31 -0.23
N SER A 152 -2.79 0.56 -1.01
CA SER A 152 -2.63 0.00 -2.36
C SER A 152 -1.21 -0.46 -2.63
N GLY A 153 -1.07 -1.55 -3.39
CA GLY A 153 0.22 -2.12 -3.74
C GLY A 153 0.14 -3.45 -4.49
N TRP A 154 1.32 -4.03 -4.76
CA TRP A 154 1.51 -5.32 -5.45
C TRP A 154 2.08 -6.39 -4.52
N GLY A 155 2.04 -6.17 -3.21
CA GLY A 155 2.61 -7.07 -2.23
C GLY A 155 2.06 -8.48 -2.26
N LEU A 156 2.72 -9.35 -1.52
CA LEU A 156 2.39 -10.75 -1.34
C LEU A 156 0.94 -10.91 -0.89
N GLN A 157 0.31 -11.95 -1.40
CA GLN A 157 -1.06 -12.31 -1.05
C GLN A 157 -1.15 -13.10 0.26
N GLN A 158 -0.01 -13.68 0.64
CA GLN A 158 0.20 -14.45 1.87
C GLN A 158 1.71 -14.51 2.12
N ASN A 159 2.12 -14.73 3.37
CA ASN A 159 3.53 -14.93 3.69
C ASN A 159 4.17 -16.04 2.83
N GLY A 160 5.30 -15.74 2.20
CA GLY A 160 6.01 -16.69 1.31
C GLY A 160 5.32 -16.98 -0.03
N GLY A 161 4.24 -16.26 -0.36
CA GLY A 161 3.54 -16.37 -1.65
C GLY A 161 4.22 -15.61 -2.78
N THR A 162 3.49 -15.42 -3.88
CA THR A 162 3.91 -14.57 -5.00
C THR A 162 3.28 -13.17 -4.90
N VAL A 163 3.96 -12.18 -5.48
CA VAL A 163 3.46 -10.82 -5.62
C VAL A 163 2.23 -10.77 -6.52
N ALA A 164 1.39 -9.76 -6.34
CA ALA A 164 0.23 -9.55 -7.20
C ALA A 164 0.67 -9.09 -8.60
N GLN A 165 0.14 -9.72 -9.66
CA GLN A 165 0.37 -9.27 -11.04
C GLN A 165 -0.34 -7.96 -11.37
N LYS A 166 -1.47 -7.68 -10.73
CA LYS A 166 -2.23 -6.43 -10.90
C LYS A 166 -2.23 -5.66 -9.59
N LEU A 167 -2.25 -4.33 -9.65
CA LEU A 167 -2.36 -3.44 -8.51
C LEU A 167 -3.62 -3.79 -7.72
N GLN A 168 -3.47 -3.84 -6.40
CA GLN A 168 -4.54 -4.15 -5.49
C GLN A 168 -4.74 -3.03 -4.50
N PHE A 169 -5.91 -2.98 -3.91
CA PHE A 169 -6.21 -2.08 -2.82
C PHE A 169 -7.14 -2.71 -1.80
N ALA A 170 -7.11 -2.22 -0.56
CA ALA A 170 -8.08 -2.61 0.45
C ALA A 170 -8.49 -1.43 1.33
N PRO A 171 -9.78 -1.34 1.70
CA PRO A 171 -10.25 -0.39 2.69
C PRO A 171 -9.83 -0.84 4.09
N LEU A 172 -9.18 0.06 4.83
CA LEU A 172 -8.85 -0.11 6.23
C LEU A 172 -9.48 1.02 7.05
N LYS A 173 -9.49 0.85 8.37
CA LYS A 173 -9.82 1.90 9.32
C LYS A 173 -8.62 2.20 10.19
N VAL A 174 -8.27 3.47 10.35
CA VAL A 174 -7.22 3.88 11.27
C VAL A 174 -7.63 3.53 12.69
N ILE A 175 -6.72 2.91 13.44
CA ILE A 175 -6.88 2.60 14.85
C ILE A 175 -5.95 3.47 15.69
N THR A 176 -6.30 3.68 16.95
CA THR A 176 -5.44 4.42 17.88
C THR A 176 -4.12 3.68 18.12
N ASN A 177 -3.06 4.43 18.37
CA ASN A 177 -1.76 3.85 18.72
C ASN A 177 -1.85 2.97 19.98
N LEU A 178 -2.70 3.34 20.95
CA LEU A 178 -2.96 2.52 22.14
C LEU A 178 -3.54 1.14 21.78
N LYS A 179 -4.47 1.07 20.81
CA LYS A 179 -4.98 -0.21 20.32
C LYS A 179 -3.90 -0.98 19.57
N CYS A 180 -3.12 -0.30 18.74
CA CYS A 180 -2.03 -0.92 17.96
C CYS A 180 -0.91 -1.51 18.84
N MET A 181 -0.60 -0.86 19.98
CA MET A 181 0.39 -1.35 20.96
C MET A 181 0.06 -2.72 21.54
N LYS A 182 -1.23 -3.09 21.58
CA LYS A 182 -1.66 -4.43 22.02
C LYS A 182 -1.19 -5.53 21.06
N THR A 183 -0.87 -5.18 19.81
CA THR A 183 -0.33 -6.10 18.80
C THR A 183 1.19 -6.02 18.70
N TYR A 184 1.79 -4.82 18.74
CA TYR A 184 3.20 -4.60 18.37
C TYR A 184 4.15 -4.16 19.50
N SER A 185 3.66 -4.04 20.74
CA SER A 185 4.38 -3.45 21.89
C SER A 185 4.58 -1.92 21.83
N PRO A 186 4.55 -1.22 22.99
CA PRO A 186 4.89 0.21 23.09
C PRO A 186 6.35 0.53 22.74
N LEU A 187 7.22 -0.48 22.66
CA LEU A 187 8.61 -0.28 22.24
C LEU A 187 8.72 0.11 20.77
N VAL A 188 7.80 -0.35 19.91
CA VAL A 188 7.83 -0.13 18.45
C VAL A 188 6.82 0.95 18.03
N ILE A 189 5.62 0.97 18.61
CA ILE A 189 4.61 1.97 18.25
C ILE A 189 4.96 3.34 18.85
N LYS A 190 5.32 4.31 17.99
CA LYS A 190 5.67 5.69 18.37
C LYS A 190 4.61 6.67 17.91
N LYS A 191 4.73 7.95 18.31
CA LYS A 191 3.87 9.04 17.78
C LYS A 191 3.98 9.19 16.26
N THR A 192 5.17 8.87 15.73
CA THR A 192 5.47 8.83 14.29
C THR A 192 4.90 7.60 13.58
N THR A 193 4.11 6.77 14.26
CA THR A 193 3.41 5.62 13.70
C THR A 193 1.91 5.91 13.58
N VAL A 194 1.31 5.47 12.48
CA VAL A 194 -0.15 5.34 12.33
C VAL A 194 -0.44 3.87 12.01
N CYS A 195 -1.50 3.33 12.60
CA CYS A 195 -1.90 1.95 12.34
C CYS A 195 -3.30 1.91 11.73
N ALA A 196 -3.52 0.98 10.83
CA ALA A 196 -4.83 0.75 10.23
C ALA A 196 -5.13 -0.75 10.19
N GLN A 197 -6.40 -1.10 10.33
CA GLN A 197 -6.84 -2.48 10.37
C GLN A 197 -8.05 -2.66 9.44
N GLY A 198 -8.03 -3.71 8.64
CA GLY A 198 -9.14 -4.11 7.78
C GLY A 198 -10.17 -4.97 8.53
N GLY A 199 -11.41 -4.94 8.06
CA GLY A 199 -12.51 -5.74 8.64
C GLY A 199 -12.43 -7.22 8.27
N GLU A 200 -12.03 -7.52 7.04
CA GLU A 200 -12.07 -8.88 6.46
C GLU A 200 -10.69 -9.53 6.42
N LYS A 201 -9.92 -9.42 7.51
CA LYS A 201 -8.51 -9.82 7.54
C LYS A 201 -7.60 -9.11 6.53
N GLN A 202 -8.03 -7.96 6.02
CA GLN A 202 -7.23 -7.15 5.12
C GLN A 202 -6.06 -6.50 5.86
N SER A 203 -4.86 -6.70 5.32
CA SER A 203 -3.62 -6.12 5.80
C SER A 203 -2.63 -5.97 4.63
N PRO A 204 -1.80 -4.92 4.61
CA PRO A 204 -0.63 -4.91 3.74
C PRO A 204 0.29 -6.10 4.05
N CYS A 205 1.05 -6.53 3.05
CA CYS A 205 2.00 -7.63 3.15
C CYS A 205 3.35 -7.26 2.51
N ASN A 206 4.30 -8.21 2.50
CA ASN A 206 5.63 -7.98 1.92
C ASN A 206 5.52 -7.52 0.47
N GLY A 207 6.24 -6.48 0.05
CA GLY A 207 6.13 -5.91 -1.30
C GLY A 207 5.12 -4.76 -1.44
N ASP A 208 4.23 -4.57 -0.46
CA ASP A 208 3.50 -3.30 -0.30
C ASP A 208 4.34 -2.25 0.43
N SER A 209 5.45 -2.66 1.05
CA SER A 209 6.44 -1.83 1.72
C SER A 209 6.72 -0.53 0.97
N GLY A 210 6.64 0.61 1.66
CA GLY A 210 6.82 1.93 1.04
C GLY A 210 5.61 2.45 0.27
N GLY A 211 4.60 1.63 0.02
CA GLY A 211 3.34 2.02 -0.60
C GLY A 211 2.52 3.00 0.26
N PRO A 212 1.55 3.69 -0.36
CA PRO A 212 0.79 4.73 0.30
C PRO A 212 -0.39 4.19 1.12
N LEU A 213 -0.69 4.87 2.23
CA LEU A 213 -1.97 4.80 2.94
C LEU A 213 -2.67 6.16 2.80
N VAL A 214 -3.78 6.19 2.07
CA VAL A 214 -4.46 7.43 1.66
C VAL A 214 -5.85 7.50 2.28
N LEU A 215 -6.33 8.69 2.64
CA LEU A 215 -7.70 8.88 3.11
C LEU A 215 -8.71 8.48 2.03
N GLU A 216 -9.73 7.71 2.41
CA GLU A 216 -10.80 7.31 1.49
C GLU A 216 -11.51 8.56 0.92
N GLY A 217 -11.79 8.55 -0.39
CA GLY A 217 -12.45 9.65 -1.09
C GLY A 217 -11.55 10.86 -1.38
N GLY A 218 -10.24 10.76 -1.20
CA GLY A 218 -9.31 11.85 -1.50
C GLY A 218 -7.91 11.39 -1.87
N PHE A 219 -7.04 12.38 -2.10
CA PHE A 219 -5.64 12.19 -2.50
C PHE A 219 -4.67 12.50 -1.36
N VAL A 220 -5.09 12.46 -0.09
CA VAL A 220 -4.23 12.83 1.04
C VAL A 220 -3.58 11.60 1.66
N GLN A 221 -2.26 11.48 1.53
CA GLN A 221 -1.51 10.36 2.09
C GLN A 221 -1.19 10.57 3.57
N VAL A 222 -1.68 9.69 4.43
CA VAL A 222 -1.50 9.78 5.89
C VAL A 222 -0.47 8.79 6.42
N GLY A 223 -0.13 7.76 5.64
CA GLY A 223 0.85 6.75 6.01
C GLY A 223 1.72 6.26 4.84
N VAL A 224 2.87 5.71 5.19
CA VAL A 224 3.73 4.91 4.31
C VAL A 224 3.84 3.51 4.90
N VAL A 225 3.54 2.46 4.13
CA VAL A 225 3.60 1.05 4.60
C VAL A 225 5.00 0.76 5.15
N SER A 226 5.08 0.34 6.42
CA SER A 226 6.36 0.17 7.12
C SER A 226 6.56 -1.27 7.58
N PHE A 227 5.68 -1.80 8.44
CA PHE A 227 5.79 -3.17 8.93
C PHE A 227 4.43 -3.80 9.24
N GLY A 228 4.42 -5.13 9.23
CA GLY A 228 3.29 -5.97 9.64
C GLY A 228 3.69 -6.94 10.76
N HIS A 229 2.73 -7.73 11.23
CA HIS A 229 2.97 -8.66 12.33
C HIS A 229 3.69 -9.92 11.84
N GLY A 230 4.65 -10.41 12.62
CA GLY A 230 5.49 -11.56 12.23
C GLY A 230 4.73 -12.88 12.02
N THR A 231 3.51 -12.99 12.54
CA THR A 231 2.66 -14.18 12.34
C THR A 231 1.93 -14.19 11.00
N GLY A 232 2.04 -13.14 10.19
CA GLY A 232 1.49 -13.05 8.83
C GLY A 232 0.37 -12.03 8.64
N CYS A 233 0.31 -11.51 7.41
CA CYS A 233 -0.64 -10.50 6.96
C CYS A 233 -2.06 -11.07 6.83
N GLU A 234 -2.20 -12.40 6.68
CA GLU A 234 -3.48 -13.10 6.53
C GLU A 234 -4.29 -13.21 7.82
N ARG A 235 -3.74 -12.77 8.95
CA ARG A 235 -4.37 -12.84 10.28
C ARG A 235 -5.34 -11.70 10.55
N GLY A 236 -5.37 -10.66 9.71
CA GLY A 236 -6.20 -9.49 9.95
C GLY A 236 -5.73 -8.60 11.09
N LEU A 237 -4.46 -8.73 11.47
CA LEU A 237 -3.83 -7.85 12.44
C LEU A 237 -3.60 -6.47 11.81
N PRO A 238 -3.56 -5.39 12.60
CA PRO A 238 -3.34 -4.05 12.06
C PRO A 238 -2.02 -3.96 11.31
N GLY A 239 -1.98 -3.27 10.17
CA GLY A 239 -0.73 -2.81 9.56
C GLY A 239 -0.19 -1.57 10.26
N ALA A 240 1.14 -1.41 10.30
CA ALA A 240 1.79 -0.22 10.83
C ALA A 240 2.50 0.57 9.71
N PHE A 241 2.36 1.88 9.79
CA PHE A 241 2.77 2.81 8.76
C PHE A 241 3.54 3.96 9.40
N ALA A 242 4.54 4.50 8.69
CA ALA A 242 5.15 5.77 9.07
C ALA A 242 4.12 6.89 8.88
N ARG A 243 3.81 7.64 9.93
CA ARG A 243 2.80 8.71 9.94
C ARG A 243 3.32 9.91 9.17
N VAL A 244 2.76 10.18 7.99
CA VAL A 244 3.27 11.22 7.08
C VAL A 244 3.23 12.61 7.72
N THR A 245 2.20 12.95 8.52
CA THR A 245 2.16 14.24 9.24
C THR A 245 3.36 14.50 10.13
N SER A 246 4.00 13.44 10.67
CA SER A 246 5.21 13.59 11.47
C SER A 246 6.47 13.89 10.66
N PHE A 247 6.41 13.73 9.34
CA PHE A 247 7.54 13.85 8.44
C PHE A 247 7.34 14.91 7.36
N VAL A 248 6.21 15.65 7.34
CA VAL A 248 5.95 16.69 6.33
C VAL A 248 7.09 17.70 6.26
N ASP A 249 7.53 18.24 7.39
CA ASP A 249 8.62 19.23 7.42
C ASP A 249 9.92 18.67 6.87
N TRP A 250 10.24 17.41 7.20
CA TRP A 250 11.41 16.72 6.67
C TRP A 250 11.28 16.46 5.16
N ILE A 251 10.11 16.01 4.69
CA ILE A 251 9.83 15.80 3.27
C ILE A 251 10.04 17.11 2.51
N LYS A 252 9.43 18.21 2.98
CA LYS A 252 9.59 19.54 2.39
C LYS A 252 11.04 20.01 2.37
N GLN A 253 11.75 19.84 3.48
CA GLN A 253 13.17 20.17 3.57
C GLN A 253 14.02 19.43 2.51
N LYS A 254 13.74 18.15 2.26
CA LYS A 254 14.51 17.35 1.27
C LYS A 254 14.09 17.60 -0.16
N THR A 255 12.83 17.94 -0.39
CA THR A 255 12.24 17.96 -1.73
C THR A 255 12.06 19.37 -2.31
N GLY A 256 12.00 20.39 -1.46
CA GLY A 256 11.66 21.77 -1.84
C GLY A 256 10.16 22.02 -2.03
N LEU A 257 9.31 21.10 -1.55
CA LEU A 257 7.84 21.23 -1.53
C LEU A 257 7.30 22.16 -0.43
#